data_AF-A0A223EQ83-F1
#
_entry.id   AF-A0A223EQ83-F1
#
_cell.length_a   1.000
_cell.length_b   1.000
_cell.length_c   1.000
_cell.angle_alpha   90.00
_cell.angle_beta   90.00
_cell.angle_gamma   90.00
#
_symmetry.space_group_name_H-M   'P 1'
#
loop_
_entity.id
_entity.type
_entity.pdbx_description
1 polymer ?
#
loop_
_entity_poly.entity_id
_entity_poly.type
_entity_poly.pdbx_seq_one_letter_code
_entity_poly.pdbx_strand_id
1 'polypeptide(L)'
;MLRIQQAYSGHGPQIENPLAAIDAARERFEKWLRMPEKVAWHACKRIFSFTLIIKNGLTKEELDNYLLKCGWFQDFARYSFQLQPEEFIPILLDEMIRSGAASWHNNHLIASTPYQAPQKKWMNKNIKPKDWKPQDFLT
;
A
#
# COMPACT_ATOMS: atom_id res chain seq x y z
N MET A 1 12.47 32.95 11.83
CA MET A 1 12.42 31.48 11.99
C MET A 1 11.62 31.16 13.25
N LEU A 2 10.61 30.29 13.16
CA LEU A 2 9.80 29.91 14.33
C LEU A 2 10.62 29.07 15.31
N ARG A 3 10.62 29.42 16.60
CA ARG A 3 11.29 28.65 17.65
C ARG A 3 10.35 27.56 18.16
N ILE A 4 10.10 26.56 17.33
CA ILE A 4 9.20 25.45 17.66
C ILE A 4 9.95 24.48 18.57
N GLN A 5 9.54 24.37 19.83
CA GLN A 5 10.17 23.49 20.81
C GLN A 5 9.55 22.10 20.80
N GLN A 6 8.24 22.00 20.58
CA GLN A 6 7.50 20.73 20.57
C GLN A 6 6.41 20.78 19.50
N ALA A 7 6.04 19.61 18.97
CA ALA A 7 4.91 19.49 18.05
C ALA A 7 4.08 18.24 18.34
N TYR A 8 2.77 18.36 18.17
CA TYR A 8 1.80 17.28 18.30
C TYR A 8 1.12 17.07 16.96
N SER A 9 1.46 15.97 16.28
CA SER A 9 0.84 15.60 15.01
C SER A 9 -0.46 14.85 15.23
N GLY A 10 -1.35 14.85 14.22
CA GLY A 10 -2.60 14.07 14.27
C GLY A 10 -2.39 12.56 14.38
N HIS A 11 -1.17 12.07 14.09
CA HIS A 11 -0.77 10.67 14.25
C HIS A 11 0.64 10.59 14.83
N GLY A 12 0.92 9.51 15.57
CA GLY A 12 2.22 9.24 16.15
C GLY A 12 2.44 9.94 17.50
N PRO A 13 3.62 9.71 18.11
CA PRO A 13 3.97 10.33 19.39
C PRO A 13 4.28 11.82 19.24
N GLN A 14 4.37 12.51 20.38
CA GLN A 14 4.87 13.87 20.47
C GLN A 14 6.27 13.99 19.84
N ILE A 15 6.50 15.10 19.13
CA ILE A 15 7.79 15.44 18.53
C ILE A 15 8.51 16.44 19.44
N GLU A 16 9.59 15.99 20.09
CA GLU A 16 10.39 16.79 21.02
C GLU A 16 11.42 17.71 20.33
N ASN A 17 11.80 17.39 19.09
CA ASN A 17 12.70 18.23 18.28
C ASN A 17 12.10 18.44 16.88
N PRO A 18 11.20 19.43 16.72
CA PRO A 18 10.55 19.69 15.44
C PRO A 18 11.51 20.02 14.29
N LEU A 19 12.62 20.71 14.56
CA LEU A 19 13.61 21.05 13.54
C LEU A 19 14.27 19.80 12.96
N ALA A 20 14.74 18.89 13.83
CA ALA A 20 15.31 17.62 13.39
C ALA A 20 14.30 16.75 12.63
N ALA A 21 13.03 16.76 13.05
CA ALA A 21 11.96 16.02 12.35
C ALA A 21 11.69 16.59 10.94
N ILE A 22 11.71 17.93 10.79
CA ILE A 22 11.58 18.61 9.50
C ILE A 22 12.77 18.28 8.59
N ASP A 23 14.00 18.36 9.11
CA ASP A 23 15.20 18.05 8.35
C ASP A 23 15.19 16.59 7.88
N ALA A 24 14.84 15.65 8.75
CA ALA A 24 14.69 14.24 8.38
C ALA A 24 13.59 14.02 7.32
N ALA A 25 12.49 14.77 7.37
CA ALA A 25 11.45 14.72 6.35
C ALA A 25 11.96 15.26 5.00
N ARG A 26 12.71 16.37 5.01
CA ARG A 26 13.35 16.93 3.82
C ARG A 26 14.34 15.95 3.21
N GLU A 27 15.21 15.32 4.00
CA GLU A 27 16.16 14.31 3.51
C GLU A 27 15.47 13.11 2.86
N ARG A 28 14.36 12.62 3.44
CA ARG A 28 13.56 11.55 2.83
C ARG A 28 12.99 12.00 1.48
N PHE A 29 12.51 13.24 1.40
CA PHE A 29 11.99 13.81 0.16
C PHE A 29 13.09 14.00 -0.91
N GLU A 30 14.28 14.45 -0.53
CA GLU A 30 15.41 14.55 -1.45
C GLU A 30 15.87 13.18 -1.96
N LYS A 31 15.87 12.15 -1.09
CA LYS A 31 16.10 10.76 -1.52
C LYS A 31 15.05 10.29 -2.53
N TRP A 32 13.80 10.68 -2.33
CA TRP A 32 12.73 10.41 -3.31
C TRP A 32 13.01 11.08 -4.66
N LEU A 33 13.38 12.36 -4.67
CA LEU A 33 13.73 13.07 -5.90
C LEU A 33 14.91 12.45 -6.65
N ARG A 34 15.91 11.92 -5.93
CA ARG A 34 17.09 11.29 -6.53
C ARG A 34 16.83 9.88 -7.06
N MET A 35 15.90 9.13 -6.45
CA MET A 35 15.60 7.74 -6.81
C MET A 35 14.09 7.48 -6.84
N PRO A 36 13.33 8.18 -7.72
CA PRO A 36 11.87 8.11 -7.72
C PRO A 36 11.36 6.70 -8.00
N GLU A 37 12.03 5.97 -8.90
CA GLU A 37 11.67 4.60 -9.26
C GLU A 37 11.73 3.64 -8.07
N LYS A 38 12.79 3.72 -7.24
CA LYS A 38 12.93 2.86 -6.06
C LYS A 38 11.77 3.05 -5.07
N VAL A 39 11.32 4.29 -4.91
CA VAL A 39 10.19 4.60 -4.03
C VAL A 39 8.87 4.18 -4.66
N ALA A 40 8.72 4.35 -5.98
CA ALA A 40 7.57 3.84 -6.71
C ALA A 40 7.43 2.33 -6.56
N TRP A 41 8.53 1.58 -6.68
CA TRP A 41 8.54 0.14 -6.40
C TRP A 41 8.11 -0.18 -4.98
N HIS A 42 8.64 0.53 -3.98
CA HIS A 42 8.25 0.30 -2.58
C HIS A 42 6.75 0.53 -2.36
N ALA A 43 6.21 1.64 -2.87
CA ALA A 43 4.80 1.99 -2.72
C ALA A 43 3.88 1.02 -3.47
N CYS A 44 4.17 0.77 -4.76
CA CYS A 44 3.41 -0.12 -5.63
C CYS A 44 3.32 -1.54 -5.03
N LYS A 45 4.47 -2.11 -4.61
CA LYS A 45 4.50 -3.42 -3.97
C LYS A 45 3.68 -3.46 -2.68
N ARG A 46 3.78 -2.44 -1.82
CA ARG A 46 3.01 -2.42 -0.56
C ARG A 46 1.52 -2.36 -0.79
N ILE A 47 1.05 -1.49 -1.69
CA ILE A 47 -0.37 -1.41 -2.02
C ILE A 47 -0.86 -2.77 -2.51
N PHE A 48 -0.11 -3.39 -3.42
CA PHE A 48 -0.51 -4.67 -3.98
C PHE A 48 -0.43 -5.83 -2.97
N SER A 49 0.59 -5.87 -2.10
CA SER A 49 0.65 -6.83 -0.98
C SER A 49 -0.59 -6.71 -0.08
N PHE A 50 -1.03 -5.50 0.25
CA PHE A 50 -2.28 -5.32 1.02
C PHE A 50 -3.50 -5.82 0.27
N THR A 51 -3.58 -5.61 -1.05
CA THR A 51 -4.64 -6.22 -1.87
C THR A 51 -4.63 -7.74 -1.72
N LEU A 52 -3.48 -8.39 -1.86
CA LEU A 52 -3.37 -9.85 -1.72
C LEU A 52 -3.80 -10.32 -0.32
N ILE A 53 -3.42 -9.60 0.73
CA ILE A 53 -3.86 -9.90 2.11
C ILE A 53 -5.39 -9.78 2.24
N ILE A 54 -5.95 -8.67 1.75
CA ILE A 54 -7.38 -8.34 1.87
C ILE A 54 -8.24 -9.31 1.05
N LYS A 55 -7.77 -9.70 -0.14
CA LYS A 55 -8.45 -10.63 -1.03
C LYS A 55 -8.19 -12.11 -0.69
N ASN A 56 -7.22 -12.35 0.19
CA ASN A 56 -6.69 -13.67 0.50
C ASN A 56 -6.14 -14.39 -0.75
N GLY A 57 -5.33 -13.68 -1.52
CA GLY A 57 -4.81 -14.09 -2.81
C GLY A 57 -5.75 -13.81 -3.97
N LEU A 58 -5.22 -13.94 -5.18
CA LEU A 58 -5.95 -13.76 -6.45
C LEU A 58 -5.46 -14.79 -7.48
N THR A 59 -6.36 -15.31 -8.32
CA THR A 59 -5.95 -16.11 -9.48
C THR A 59 -5.36 -15.22 -10.58
N LYS A 60 -4.72 -15.83 -11.59
CA LYS A 60 -4.18 -15.08 -12.73
C LYS A 60 -5.25 -14.29 -13.48
N GLU A 61 -6.43 -14.86 -13.70
CA GLU A 61 -7.53 -14.16 -14.37
C GLU A 61 -8.08 -12.99 -13.53
N GLU A 62 -8.17 -13.17 -12.21
CA GLU A 62 -8.62 -12.11 -11.30
C GLU A 62 -7.62 -10.96 -11.22
N LEU A 63 -6.32 -11.28 -11.24
CA LEU A 63 -5.22 -10.31 -11.15
C LEU A 63 -5.27 -9.27 -12.25
N ASP A 64 -5.30 -9.72 -13.51
CA ASP A 64 -5.21 -8.82 -14.66
C ASP A 64 -6.42 -7.87 -14.68
N ASN A 65 -7.62 -8.41 -14.49
CA ASN A 65 -8.86 -7.62 -14.40
C ASN A 65 -8.86 -6.65 -13.22
N TYR A 66 -8.32 -7.06 -12.06
CA TYR A 66 -8.25 -6.22 -10.87
C TYR A 66 -7.28 -5.06 -11.06
N LEU A 67 -6.05 -5.34 -11.52
CA LEU A 67 -4.99 -4.34 -11.65
C LEU A 67 -5.36 -3.27 -12.70
N LEU A 68 -5.93 -3.67 -13.83
CA LEU A 68 -6.37 -2.72 -14.87
C LEU A 68 -7.49 -1.77 -14.41
N LYS A 69 -8.29 -2.17 -13.41
CA LYS A 69 -9.33 -1.32 -12.80
C LYS A 69 -8.81 -0.41 -11.70
N CYS A 70 -7.57 -0.58 -11.26
CA CYS A 70 -7.01 0.18 -10.15
C CYS A 70 -6.33 1.47 -10.62
N GLY A 71 -6.84 2.62 -10.18
CA GLY A 71 -6.23 3.93 -10.49
C GLY A 71 -4.75 4.01 -10.06
N TRP A 72 -4.43 3.53 -8.85
CA TRP A 72 -3.04 3.50 -8.37
C TRP A 72 -2.11 2.72 -9.30
N PHE A 73 -2.57 1.59 -9.86
CA PHE A 73 -1.77 0.76 -10.74
C PHE A 73 -1.53 1.45 -12.09
N GLN A 74 -2.59 2.05 -12.66
CA GLN A 74 -2.48 2.83 -13.88
C GLN A 74 -1.50 4.01 -13.72
N ASP A 75 -1.55 4.70 -12.58
CA ASP A 75 -0.68 5.84 -12.30
C ASP A 75 0.79 5.42 -12.17
N PHE A 76 1.07 4.32 -11.45
CA PHE A 76 2.44 3.79 -11.37
C PHE A 76 2.95 3.36 -12.74
N ALA A 77 2.16 2.59 -13.49
CA ALA A 77 2.55 2.12 -14.83
C ALA A 77 2.92 3.30 -15.73
N ARG A 78 2.04 4.29 -15.86
CA ARG A 78 2.23 5.42 -16.78
C ARG A 78 3.27 6.43 -16.32
N TYR A 79 3.21 6.87 -15.06
CA TYR A 79 3.99 8.02 -14.61
C TYR A 79 5.30 7.65 -13.92
N SER A 80 5.36 6.49 -13.27
CA SER A 80 6.59 6.05 -12.59
C SER A 80 7.44 5.16 -13.49
N PHE A 81 6.82 4.24 -14.22
CA PHE A 81 7.53 3.24 -15.02
C PHE A 81 7.46 3.48 -16.52
N GLN A 82 6.64 4.45 -16.98
CA GLN A 82 6.52 4.86 -18.39
C GLN A 82 6.12 3.70 -19.32
N LEU A 83 5.21 2.85 -18.86
CA LEU A 83 4.69 1.68 -19.58
C LEU A 83 3.17 1.77 -19.73
N GLN A 84 2.61 1.01 -20.67
CA GLN A 84 1.17 0.76 -20.65
C GLN A 84 0.81 -0.15 -19.46
N PRO A 85 -0.38 0.03 -18.84
CA PRO A 85 -0.79 -0.80 -17.71
C PRO A 85 -0.73 -2.31 -17.99
N GLU A 86 -1.09 -2.74 -19.19
CA GLU A 86 -1.07 -4.14 -19.62
C GLU A 86 0.35 -4.71 -19.65
N GLU A 87 1.32 -3.93 -20.14
CA GLU A 87 2.74 -4.30 -20.20
C GLU A 87 3.36 -4.35 -18.80
N PHE A 88 2.85 -3.52 -17.88
CA PHE A 88 3.38 -3.44 -16.52
C PHE A 88 2.94 -4.60 -15.63
N ILE A 89 1.83 -5.29 -15.93
CA ILE A 89 1.34 -6.44 -15.14
C ILE A 89 2.43 -7.49 -14.94
N PRO A 90 3.00 -8.13 -15.99
CA PRO A 90 3.98 -9.18 -15.80
C PRO A 90 5.22 -8.69 -15.02
N ILE A 91 5.64 -7.44 -15.25
CA ILE A 91 6.81 -6.84 -14.57
C ILE A 91 6.55 -6.70 -13.07
N LEU A 92 5.37 -6.20 -12.67
CA LEU A 92 4.99 -6.11 -11.27
C LEU A 92 4.95 -7.51 -10.63
N LEU A 93 4.34 -8.49 -11.31
CA LEU A 93 4.23 -9.85 -10.78
C LEU A 93 5.61 -10.49 -10.58
N ASP A 94 6.50 -10.36 -11.55
CA ASP A 94 7.87 -10.86 -11.47
C ASP A 94 8.63 -10.18 -10.34
N GLU A 95 8.51 -8.86 -10.18
CA GLU A 95 9.14 -8.12 -9.10
C GLU A 95 8.62 -8.51 -7.70
N MET A 96 7.31 -8.79 -7.59
CA MET A 96 6.70 -9.29 -6.35
C MET A 96 7.26 -10.66 -5.96
N ILE A 97 7.42 -11.57 -6.93
CA ILE A 97 7.97 -12.91 -6.71
C ILE A 97 9.47 -12.82 -6.41
N ARG A 98 10.23 -12.10 -7.25
CA ARG A 98 11.69 -11.94 -7.13
C ARG A 98 12.09 -11.34 -5.79
N SER A 99 11.32 -10.39 -5.28
CA SER A 99 11.58 -9.76 -3.98
C SER A 99 10.99 -10.51 -2.78
N GLY A 100 10.32 -11.64 -3.00
CA GLY A 100 9.69 -12.45 -1.94
C GLY A 100 8.50 -11.77 -1.28
N ALA A 101 7.90 -10.77 -1.92
CA ALA A 101 6.70 -10.10 -1.42
C ALA A 101 5.42 -10.91 -1.68
N ALA A 102 5.44 -11.78 -2.69
CA ALA A 102 4.37 -12.71 -3.01
C ALA A 102 4.90 -14.03 -3.57
N SER A 103 4.06 -15.06 -3.51
CA SER A 103 4.36 -16.40 -4.05
C SER A 103 3.09 -17.07 -4.54
N TRP A 104 3.22 -17.97 -5.52
CA TRP A 104 2.09 -18.79 -5.99
C TRP A 104 1.82 -19.95 -5.05
N HIS A 105 0.55 -20.17 -4.73
CA HIS A 105 0.06 -21.32 -3.97
C HIS A 105 -1.30 -21.75 -4.51
N ASN A 106 -1.42 -23.00 -4.97
CA ASN A 106 -2.67 -23.56 -5.53
C ASN A 106 -3.35 -22.62 -6.57
N ASN A 107 -2.58 -22.14 -7.56
CA ASN A 107 -3.03 -21.21 -8.61
C ASN A 107 -3.48 -19.82 -8.11
N HIS A 108 -3.16 -19.46 -6.88
CA HIS A 108 -3.39 -18.12 -6.34
C HIS A 108 -2.05 -17.46 -6.01
N LEU A 109 -1.89 -16.21 -6.42
CA LEU A 109 -0.79 -15.39 -5.94
C LEU A 109 -1.17 -14.87 -4.55
N ILE A 110 -0.37 -15.18 -3.53
CA ILE A 110 -0.59 -14.78 -2.13
C ILE A 110 0.55 -13.90 -1.63
N ALA A 111 0.26 -13.01 -0.68
CA ALA A 111 1.32 -12.26 0.01
C ALA A 111 2.14 -13.24 0.87
N SER A 112 3.47 -13.10 0.85
CA SER A 112 4.36 -14.03 1.57
C SER A 112 4.46 -13.72 3.08
N THR A 113 4.18 -12.49 3.48
CA THR A 113 4.12 -12.13 4.91
C THR A 113 2.95 -12.87 5.58
N PRO A 114 3.12 -13.46 6.77
CA PRO A 114 2.00 -14.06 7.50
C PRO A 114 0.86 -13.06 7.75
N TYR A 115 -0.37 -13.46 7.50
CA TYR A 115 -1.55 -12.64 7.75
C TYR A 115 -2.77 -13.48 8.11
N GLN A 116 -3.73 -12.86 8.80
CA GLN A 116 -5.07 -13.41 8.96
C GLN A 116 -6.00 -12.75 7.96
N ALA A 117 -6.54 -13.54 7.03
CA ALA A 117 -7.44 -13.03 6.01
C ALA A 117 -8.72 -12.43 6.62
N PRO A 118 -9.23 -11.30 6.12
CA PRO A 118 -10.51 -10.78 6.55
C PRO A 118 -11.63 -11.75 6.16
N GLN A 119 -12.71 -11.77 6.95
CA GLN A 119 -13.86 -12.62 6.65
C GLN A 119 -14.53 -12.16 5.35
N LYS A 120 -14.79 -13.10 4.41
CA LYS A 120 -15.43 -12.81 3.11
C LYS A 120 -16.74 -12.00 3.22
N LYS A 121 -17.49 -12.19 4.31
CA LYS A 121 -18.73 -11.46 4.57
C LYS A 121 -18.54 -9.94 4.76
N TRP A 122 -17.36 -9.48 5.14
CA TRP A 122 -17.02 -8.05 5.28
C TRP A 122 -16.65 -7.44 3.94
N MET A 123 -15.89 -8.18 3.12
CA MET A 123 -15.43 -7.77 1.79
C MET A 123 -16.56 -7.42 0.83
N ASN A 124 -17.68 -8.12 0.93
CA ASN A 124 -18.82 -7.98 0.02
C ASN A 124 -19.87 -6.98 0.52
N LYS A 125 -19.69 -6.40 1.71
CA LYS A 125 -20.63 -5.44 2.29
C LYS A 125 -20.06 -4.04 2.20
N ASN A 126 -20.91 -3.10 1.76
CA ASN A 126 -20.59 -1.67 1.85
C ASN A 126 -20.83 -1.21 3.30
N ILE A 127 -19.85 -1.44 4.17
CA ILE A 127 -19.95 -1.09 5.60
C ILE A 127 -19.45 0.34 5.77
N LYS A 128 -20.37 1.31 5.93
CA LYS A 128 -19.99 2.72 6.20
C LYS A 128 -20.06 2.99 7.71
N PRO A 129 -19.21 3.88 8.26
CA PRO A 129 -19.26 4.23 9.69
C PRO A 129 -20.65 4.66 10.17
N LYS A 130 -21.44 5.33 9.32
CA LYS A 130 -22.82 5.72 9.64
C LYS A 130 -23.79 4.54 9.83
N ASP A 131 -23.45 3.37 9.30
CA ASP A 131 -24.26 2.15 9.38
C ASP A 131 -23.75 1.23 10.50
N TRP A 132 -22.73 1.65 11.26
CA TRP A 132 -22.23 0.90 12.41
C TRP A 132 -23.25 0.98 13.53
N LYS A 133 -23.64 -0.17 14.07
CA LYS A 133 -24.41 -0.19 15.32
C LYS A 133 -23.56 0.45 16.40
N PRO A 134 -24.10 1.33 17.25
CA PRO A 134 -23.41 1.76 18.45
C PRO A 134 -22.91 0.51 19.17
N GLN A 135 -21.61 0.44 19.44
CA GLN A 135 -21.14 -0.52 20.42
C GLN A 135 -21.77 -0.10 21.74
N ASP A 136 -22.40 -1.03 22.45
CA ASP A 136 -22.73 -0.86 23.86
C ASP A 136 -21.40 -0.69 24.59
N PHE A 137 -20.92 0.54 24.67
CA PHE A 137 -19.74 0.89 25.43
C PHE A 137 -20.12 0.73 26.90
N LEU A 138 -19.65 -0.38 27.49
CA LEU A 138 -19.47 -0.63 28.92
C LEU A 138 -20.69 -0.24 29.80
N THR A 139 -21.54 -1.23 30.07
CA THR A 139 -22.28 -1.24 31.35
C THR A 139 -21.33 -1.53 32.50
#